data_AF-A0A8T6MR76-F1
#
_entry.id   AF-A0A8T6MR76-F1
#
_cell.length_a   1.000
_cell.length_b   1.000
_cell.length_c   1.000
_cell.angle_alpha   90.00
_cell.angle_beta   90.00
_cell.angle_gamma   90.00
#
_symmetry.space_group_name_H-M   'P 1'
#
loop_
_entity.id
_entity.type
_entity.pdbx_description
1 polymer ?
#
loop_
_entity_poly.entity_id
_entity_poly.type
_entity_poly.pdbx_seq_one_letter_code
_entity_poly.pdbx_strand_id
1 'polypeptide(L)' 'MSSSGSYLRAVAGIHRRYQATLKRAKSRQQVLNAYWKHKKESEKLLAKHLKDEMGEVKRIKGKMEYR' A
#
# COMPACT_ATOMS: atom_id res chain seq x y z
N MET A 1 -14.50 9.72 0.57
CA MET A 1 -14.48 8.24 0.46
C MET A 1 -13.50 7.73 1.50
N SER A 2 -13.93 6.88 2.43
CA SER A 2 -13.09 6.41 3.56
C SER A 2 -11.76 5.79 3.07
N SER A 3 -10.66 6.23 3.67
CA SER A 3 -9.27 5.86 3.37
C SER A 3 -9.07 4.34 3.21
N SER A 4 -9.71 3.54 4.06
CA SER A 4 -9.55 2.08 4.13
C SER A 4 -10.02 1.34 2.87
N GLY A 5 -11.14 1.75 2.26
CA GLY A 5 -11.66 1.08 1.06
C GLY A 5 -10.81 1.33 -0.19
N SER A 6 -10.14 2.47 -0.26
CA SER A 6 -9.19 2.80 -1.33
C SER A 6 -7.88 2.02 -1.16
N TYR A 7 -7.36 1.95 0.07
CA TYR A 7 -6.16 1.20 0.42
C TYR A 7 -6.30 -0.29 0.10
N LEU A 8 -7.38 -0.94 0.55
CA LEU A 8 -7.62 -2.37 0.30
C LEU A 8 -7.69 -2.71 -1.19
N ARG A 9 -8.36 -1.87 -2.00
CA ARG A 9 -8.41 -2.06 -3.46
C ARG A 9 -7.02 -1.94 -4.10
N ALA A 10 -6.21 -0.98 -3.64
CA ALA A 10 -4.86 -0.79 -4.14
C ALA A 10 -3.94 -1.96 -3.76
N VAL A 11 -4.01 -2.45 -2.51
CA VAL A 11 -3.29 -3.64 -2.03
C VAL A 11 -3.68 -4.87 -2.87
N ALA A 12 -4.98 -5.12 -3.06
CA ALA A 12 -5.45 -6.22 -3.89
C ALA A 12 -4.92 -6.13 -5.33
N GLY A 13 -4.85 -4.93 -5.90
CA GLY A 13 -4.27 -4.69 -7.22
C GLY A 13 -2.78 -5.04 -7.29
N ILE A 14 -1.99 -4.65 -6.28
CA ILE A 14 -0.56 -4.98 -6.18
C ILE A 14 -0.37 -6.50 -6.11
N HIS A 15 -1.13 -7.20 -5.26
CA HIS A 15 -1.04 -8.66 -5.16
C HIS A 15 -1.44 -9.37 -6.46
N ARG A 16 -2.50 -8.92 -7.14
CA ARG A 16 -2.88 -9.50 -8.44
C ARG A 16 -1.76 -9.38 -9.47
N ARG A 17 -1.13 -8.19 -9.58
CA ARG A 17 0.01 -7.99 -10.50
C ARG A 17 1.21 -8.85 -10.12
N TYR A 18 1.52 -8.96 -8.84
CA TYR A 18 2.60 -9.81 -8.34
C TYR A 18 2.37 -11.28 -8.72
N GLN A 19 1.18 -11.82 -8.44
CA GLN A 19 0.84 -13.20 -8.78
C GLN A 19 0.87 -13.45 -10.29
N ALA A 20 0.35 -12.52 -11.09
CA ALA A 20 0.43 -12.62 -12.55
C ALA A 20 1.89 -12.58 -13.05
N THR A 21 2.76 -11.81 -12.41
CA THR A 21 4.19 -11.73 -12.75
C THR A 21 4.91 -13.02 -12.38
N LEU A 22 4.63 -13.59 -11.20
CA LEU A 22 5.18 -14.88 -10.80
C LEU A 22 4.82 -16.01 -11.77
N LYS A 23 3.55 -16.10 -12.17
CA LYS A 23 3.07 -17.11 -13.13
C LYS A 23 3.73 -17.03 -14.50
N ARG A 24 4.26 -15.86 -14.89
CA ARG A 24 4.91 -15.62 -16.18
C ARG A 24 6.45 -15.68 -16.10
N ALA A 25 7.01 -15.75 -14.90
CA ALA A 25 8.46 -15.75 -14.71
C ALA A 25 9.06 -17.07 -15.21
N LYS A 26 10.11 -16.98 -16.03
CA LYS A 26 10.84 -18.12 -16.60
C LYS A 26 12.21 -18.34 -15.96
N SER A 27 12.64 -17.44 -15.08
CA SER A 27 13.94 -17.53 -14.41
C SER A 27 13.87 -17.11 -12.94
N ARG A 28 14.84 -17.60 -12.16
CA ARG A 28 15.02 -17.23 -10.75
C ARG A 28 15.16 -15.72 -10.55
N GLN A 29 15.89 -15.06 -11.44
CA GLN A 29 16.05 -13.61 -11.39
C GLN A 29 14.72 -12.87 -11.57
N GLN A 30 13.86 -13.34 -12.49
CA GLN A 30 12.54 -12.74 -12.70
C GLN A 30 11.63 -12.91 -11.47
N VAL A 31 11.71 -14.05 -10.79
CA VAL A 31 10.98 -14.30 -9.53
C VAL A 31 11.45 -13.33 -8.44
N LEU A 32 12.77 -13.17 -8.26
CA LEU A 32 13.33 -12.24 -7.28
C LEU A 32 12.95 -10.78 -7.59
N ASN A 33 13.05 -10.37 -8.85
CA ASN A 33 12.66 -9.03 -9.28
C ASN A 33 11.17 -8.76 -9.02
N ALA A 34 10.30 -9.74 -9.27
CA ALA A 34 8.88 -9.63 -8.98
C ALA A 34 8.62 -9.41 -7.50
N TYR A 35 9.31 -10.14 -6.62
CA TYR A 35 9.21 -9.98 -5.16
C TYR A 35 9.66 -8.59 -4.70
N TRP A 36 10.86 -8.15 -5.11
CA TRP A 36 11.39 -6.85 -4.70
C TRP A 36 10.52 -5.69 -5.17
N LYS A 37 9.99 -5.78 -6.40
CA LYS A 37 9.05 -4.79 -6.93
C LYS A 37 7.75 -4.78 -6.12
N HIS A 38 7.17 -5.95 -5.84
CA HIS A 38 5.98 -6.09 -5.01
C HIS A 38 6.16 -5.50 -3.61
N LYS A 39 7.28 -5.83 -2.94
CA LYS A 39 7.61 -5.30 -1.61
C LYS A 39 7.68 -3.77 -1.63
N LYS A 40 8.43 -3.20 -2.56
CA LYS A 40 8.58 -1.74 -2.71
C LYS A 40 7.25 -1.03 -2.98
N GLU A 41 6.40 -1.58 -3.85
CA GLU A 41 5.07 -1.02 -4.13
C GLU A 41 4.17 -1.06 -2.89
N SER A 42 4.19 -2.17 -2.16
CA SER A 42 3.39 -2.36 -0.94
C SER A 42 3.82 -1.43 0.19
N GLU A 43 5.12 -1.31 0.44
CA GLU A 43 5.68 -0.42 1.45
C GLU A 43 5.37 1.05 1.14
N LYS A 44 5.50 1.47 -0.12
CA LYS A 44 5.15 2.83 -0.54
C LYS A 44 3.66 3.12 -0.34
N LEU A 45 2.79 2.17 -0.66
CA LEU A 45 1.35 2.32 -0.48
C LEU A 45 0.99 2.42 1.01
N LEU A 46 1.56 1.56 1.85
CA LEU A 46 1.36 1.60 3.30
C LEU A 46 1.82 2.93 3.89
N ALA A 47 3.02 3.40 3.54
CA ALA A 47 3.53 4.68 4.01
C ALA A 47 2.60 5.86 3.65
N LYS A 48 2.04 5.85 2.44
CA LYS A 48 1.04 6.85 2.03
C LYS A 48 -0.23 6.74 2.87
N HIS A 49 -0.77 5.54 3.03
CA HIS A 49 -1.99 5.30 3.80
C HIS A 49 -1.86 5.79 5.24
N LEU A 50 -0.78 5.43 5.94
CA LEU A 50 -0.50 5.89 7.30
C LEU A 50 -0.31 7.42 7.39
N LYS A 51 0.30 8.04 6.37
CA LYS A 51 0.43 9.50 6.30
C LYS A 51 -0.94 10.18 6.18
N ASP A 52 -1.83 9.62 5.37
CA ASP A 52 -3.19 10.14 5.19
C ASP A 52 -3.99 10.01 6.50
N GLU A 53 -3.91 8.85 7.17
CA GLU A 53 -4.52 8.62 8.50
C GLU A 53 -3.96 9.59 9.56
N MET A 54 -2.65 9.82 9.57
CA MET A 54 -2.04 10.80 10.48
C MET A 54 -2.53 12.23 10.22
N GLY A 55 -2.80 12.57 8.95
CA GLY A 55 -3.44 13.83 8.57
C GLY A 55 -4.86 13.96 9.13
N GLU A 56 -5.64 12.88 9.07
CA GLU A 56 -6.97 12.82 9.67
C GLU A 56 -6.91 12.98 11.19
N VAL A 57 -5.99 12.28 11.87
CA VAL A 57 -5.77 12.41 13.32
C VAL A 57 -5.42 13.84 13.70
N LYS A 58 -4.46 14.48 13.01
CA LYS A 58 -4.09 15.88 13.28
C LYS A 58 -5.27 16.83 13.12
N ARG A 59 -6.09 16.63 12.09
CA ARG A 59 -7.28 17.44 11.83
C ARG A 59 -8.33 17.26 12.93
N ILE A 60 -8.53 16.04 13.42
CA ILE A 60 -9.45 15.77 14.54
C ILE A 60 -8.90 16.42 15.81
N LYS A 61 -7.63 16.18 16.16
CA LYS A 61 -6.97 16.77 17.33
C LYS A 61 -7.06 18.30 17.33
N GLY A 62 -6.84 18.96 16.18
CA GLY A 62 -6.91 20.41 16.08
C GLY A 62 -8.33 20.99 16.26
N LYS A 63 -9.37 20.16 16.20
CA LYS A 63 -10.76 20.55 16.47
C LYS A 63 -11.22 20.22 17.89
N MET A 64 -10.42 19.46 18.64
CA MET A 64 -10.71 19.14 20.03
C MET A 64 -10.15 20.27 20.89
N GLU A 65 -10.97 20.85 21.76
CA GLU A 65 -10.46 21.77 22.77
C GLU A 65 -9.42 21.05 23.64
N TYR A 66 -8.31 21.72 23.88
CA TYR A 66 -7.31 21.24 24.83
C TYR A 66 -7.88 21.45 26.24
N ARG A 67 -8.26 20.36 26.91
CA ARG A 67 -8.60 20.38 28.34
C ARG A 67 -7.35 20.38 29.19
#